data_AF-A0A3Q0EBZ0-F1
#
_entry.id   AF-A0A3Q0EBZ0-F1
#
_cell.length_a   1.000
_cell.length_b   1.000
_cell.length_c   1.000
_cell.angle_alpha   90.00
_cell.angle_beta   90.00
_cell.angle_gamma   90.00
#
_symmetry.space_group_name_H-M   'P 1'
#
loop_
_entity.id
_entity.type
_entity.pdbx_description
1 polymer ?
#
loop_
_entity_poly.entity_id
_entity_poly.type
_entity_poly.pdbx_seq_one_letter_code
_entity_poly.pdbx_strand_id
1 'polypeptide(L)'
;MWKSPNGTIRNILGGTVFREPIICKNIPRLVPGWTKPITIGRHAHGDQYKATDFVVDRAGTFKMVFTPKDGSGAKEWEVYNFPAGGVGMGMYNTDESISGFAHSCFQYAIQKKWPLYMSTKNTILKAYDGRFKDIFQEIFDKHYKTDFDKNKIWYEHRLIDDMVAQVLKSSGGFVWACKNYDGDVQSDILAQGFGSLGLMTSVLVCPDGKTIEAEAAHGTVTRHYREHQKGRPTSTNPIASIFAWTRGLEHRGKLDGNQDLIRFAQTLEKVCVETVESGAMTKDLAGCIHGLSNVKLNEHFLNTTDFLDTIKSNLDRALGKQ
;
A
#
# COMPACT_ATOMS: atom_id res chain seq x y z
N MET A 1 -0.61 -13.54 23.28
CA MET A 1 -0.53 -13.09 21.87
C MET A 1 0.36 -11.88 21.82
N TRP A 2 1.31 -11.83 20.89
CA TRP A 2 2.16 -10.65 20.68
C TRP A 2 1.49 -9.67 19.70
N LYS A 3 1.82 -8.38 19.81
CA LYS A 3 1.35 -7.37 18.84
C LYS A 3 1.97 -7.61 17.46
N SER A 4 1.32 -7.11 16.41
CA SER A 4 1.86 -7.15 15.05
C SER A 4 3.22 -6.43 14.98
N PRO A 5 4.27 -7.07 14.42
CA PRO A 5 5.56 -6.43 14.19
C PRO A 5 5.45 -5.18 13.30
N ASN A 6 4.68 -5.28 12.20
CA ASN A 6 4.47 -4.16 11.27
C ASN A 6 3.82 -2.98 11.98
N GLY A 7 2.77 -3.22 12.77
CA GLY A 7 2.14 -2.16 13.56
C GLY A 7 3.11 -1.52 14.56
N THR A 8 3.98 -2.31 15.17
CA THR A 8 4.98 -1.81 16.13
C THR A 8 6.04 -0.93 15.44
N ILE A 9 6.62 -1.39 14.34
CA ILE A 9 7.62 -0.64 13.57
C ILE A 9 7.02 0.65 13.01
N ARG A 10 5.82 0.57 12.40
CA ARG A 10 5.14 1.74 11.82
C ARG A 10 4.80 2.81 12.87
N ASN A 11 4.43 2.39 14.08
CA ASN A 11 4.20 3.30 15.20
C ASN A 11 5.48 4.01 15.67
N ILE A 12 6.64 3.35 15.57
CA ILE A 12 7.92 3.93 15.97
C ILE A 12 8.45 4.87 14.89
N LEU A 13 8.45 4.42 13.63
CA LEU A 13 9.00 5.18 12.51
C LEU A 13 8.15 6.41 12.19
N GLY A 14 6.82 6.26 12.24
CA GLY A 14 5.90 7.28 11.73
C GLY A 14 6.04 7.42 10.21
N GLY A 15 4.99 7.17 9.45
CA GLY A 15 5.09 7.28 8.00
C GLY A 15 3.89 6.74 7.24
N THR A 16 4.05 6.77 5.92
CA THR A 16 3.02 6.39 4.95
C THR A 16 3.46 5.16 4.20
N VAL A 17 2.59 4.15 4.11
CA VAL A 17 2.89 2.93 3.34
C VAL A 17 2.42 3.11 1.91
N PHE A 18 3.35 3.15 0.96
CA PHE A 18 3.07 3.21 -0.46
C PHE A 18 3.06 1.81 -1.06
N ARG A 19 1.96 1.43 -1.69
CA ARG A 19 1.80 0.16 -2.42
C ARG A 19 1.64 0.43 -3.91
N GLU A 20 2.54 -0.12 -4.71
CA GLU A 20 2.55 0.03 -6.18
C GLU A 20 2.70 -1.34 -6.87
N PRO A 21 1.87 -1.63 -7.89
CA PRO A 21 1.96 -2.88 -8.64
C PRO A 21 3.17 -2.92 -9.56
N ILE A 22 3.74 -4.11 -9.71
CA ILE A 22 4.79 -4.44 -10.66
C ILE A 22 4.12 -4.88 -11.96
N ILE A 23 4.33 -4.13 -13.03
CA ILE A 23 3.64 -4.38 -14.31
C ILE A 23 4.50 -5.29 -15.19
N CYS A 24 3.94 -6.44 -15.55
CA CYS A 24 4.45 -7.31 -16.60
C CYS A 24 3.47 -7.29 -17.79
N LYS A 25 3.97 -7.03 -19.01
CA LYS A 25 3.11 -6.80 -20.20
C LYS A 25 2.22 -7.99 -20.55
N ASN A 26 2.71 -9.21 -20.35
CA ASN A 26 2.01 -10.45 -20.67
C ASN A 26 1.06 -10.94 -19.57
N ILE A 27 0.96 -10.22 -18.44
CA ILE A 27 -0.01 -10.54 -17.38
C ILE A 27 -1.28 -9.71 -17.59
N PRO A 28 -2.42 -10.36 -17.91
CA PRO A 28 -3.69 -9.67 -18.04
C PRO A 28 -4.10 -9.04 -16.71
N ARG A 29 -4.66 -7.83 -16.80
CA ARG A 29 -5.25 -7.13 -15.67
C ARG A 29 -6.75 -7.42 -15.63
N LEU A 30 -7.32 -7.52 -14.43
CA LEU A 30 -8.77 -7.72 -14.29
C LEU A 30 -9.56 -6.50 -14.80
N VAL A 31 -8.94 -5.32 -14.72
CA VAL A 31 -9.44 -4.09 -15.34
C VAL A 31 -8.52 -3.75 -16.51
N PRO A 32 -8.90 -4.08 -17.76
CA PRO A 32 -8.00 -3.95 -18.92
C PRO A 32 -7.52 -2.51 -19.19
N GLY A 33 -8.34 -1.52 -18.81
CA GLY A 33 -8.05 -0.10 -19.00
C GLY A 33 -6.87 0.43 -18.17
N TRP A 34 -6.48 -0.27 -17.10
CA TRP A 34 -5.36 0.11 -16.23
C TRP A 34 -4.01 -0.12 -16.92
N THR A 35 -3.65 0.80 -17.82
CA THR A 35 -2.41 0.73 -18.61
C THR A 35 -1.22 1.32 -17.88
N LYS A 36 -1.46 2.11 -16.81
CA LYS A 36 -0.43 2.66 -15.92
C LYS A 36 -0.65 2.15 -14.48
N PRO A 37 0.41 2.06 -13.65
CA PRO A 37 0.27 1.67 -12.24
C PRO A 37 -0.59 2.67 -11.47
N ILE A 38 -1.20 2.23 -10.37
CA ILE A 38 -1.83 3.08 -9.37
C ILE A 38 -1.08 2.86 -8.07
N THR A 39 -0.56 3.93 -7.46
CA THR A 39 0.06 3.82 -6.13
C THR A 39 -0.96 4.21 -5.07
N ILE A 40 -1.17 3.37 -4.06
CA ILE A 40 -1.89 3.76 -2.85
C ILE A 40 -0.90 4.20 -1.77
N GLY A 41 -1.08 5.40 -1.23
CA GLY A 41 -0.45 5.82 0.03
C GLY A 41 -1.43 5.61 1.18
N ARG A 42 -1.16 4.65 2.06
CA ARG A 42 -2.00 4.33 3.23
C ARG A 42 -1.53 5.10 4.45
N HIS A 43 -2.45 5.83 5.09
CA HIS A 43 -2.23 6.44 6.41
C HIS A 43 -2.19 5.37 7.50
N ALA A 44 -1.00 4.85 7.83
CA ALA A 44 -0.85 3.71 8.73
C ALA A 44 -0.88 4.09 10.22
N HIS A 45 -1.81 4.97 10.64
CA HIS A 45 -1.97 5.44 12.01
C HIS A 45 -3.46 5.62 12.39
N GLY A 46 -3.79 5.37 13.66
CA GLY A 46 -5.10 5.72 14.24
C GLY A 46 -6.28 4.96 13.61
N ASP A 47 -7.43 5.63 13.61
CA ASP A 47 -8.71 5.13 13.11
C ASP A 47 -9.06 3.76 13.76
N GLN A 48 -9.69 2.85 13.02
CA GLN A 48 -10.10 1.53 13.52
C GLN A 48 -8.92 0.70 14.06
N TYR A 49 -7.69 0.98 13.65
CA TYR A 49 -6.49 0.22 14.02
C TYR A 49 -5.92 0.58 15.40
N LYS A 50 -6.44 1.65 16.02
CA LYS A 50 -6.18 2.02 17.43
C LYS A 50 -7.48 2.38 18.15
N ALA A 51 -8.60 1.80 17.71
CA ALA A 51 -9.89 1.99 18.34
C ALA A 51 -9.97 1.22 19.68
N THR A 52 -10.94 1.61 20.50
CA THR A 52 -11.42 0.82 21.63
C THR A 52 -12.87 0.45 21.36
N ASP A 53 -13.18 -0.84 21.39
CA ASP A 53 -14.49 -1.40 21.12
C ASP A 53 -14.98 -2.29 22.27
N PHE A 54 -16.29 -2.45 22.40
CA PHE A 54 -16.91 -3.27 23.43
C PHE A 54 -18.29 -3.78 22.99
N VAL A 55 -18.70 -4.91 23.58
CA VAL A 55 -20.06 -5.46 23.45
C VAL A 55 -20.93 -4.89 24.57
N VAL A 56 -22.13 -4.46 24.22
CA VAL A 56 -23.18 -4.04 25.15
C VAL A 56 -24.08 -5.25 25.40
N ASP A 57 -24.11 -5.77 26.62
CA ASP A 57 -24.86 -6.98 26.99
C ASP A 57 -26.28 -6.70 27.52
N ARG A 58 -26.59 -5.43 27.81
CA ARG A 58 -27.85 -4.95 28.38
C ARG A 58 -28.11 -3.48 28.04
N ALA A 59 -29.32 -3.00 28.30
CA ALA A 59 -29.68 -1.60 28.06
C ALA A 59 -28.76 -0.62 28.82
N GLY A 60 -28.47 0.54 28.22
CA GLY A 60 -27.65 1.59 28.82
C GLY A 60 -27.21 2.69 27.85
N THR A 61 -26.75 3.83 28.39
CA THR A 61 -26.31 4.99 27.60
C THR A 61 -24.80 4.97 27.35
N PHE A 62 -24.40 5.05 26.08
CA PHE A 62 -23.02 5.26 25.67
C PHE A 62 -22.76 6.76 25.45
N LYS A 63 -21.73 7.29 26.12
CA LYS A 63 -21.25 8.67 25.98
C LYS A 63 -19.74 8.74 25.74
N MET A 64 -19.30 9.84 25.13
CA MET A 64 -17.90 10.24 25.02
C MET A 64 -17.63 11.44 25.92
N VAL A 65 -16.43 11.50 26.50
CA VAL A 65 -15.97 12.61 27.33
C VAL A 65 -14.59 13.05 26.89
N PHE A 66 -14.40 14.35 26.66
CA PHE A 66 -13.10 14.96 26.42
C PHE A 66 -12.76 15.91 27.58
N THR A 67 -11.66 15.63 28.27
CA THR A 67 -11.16 16.45 29.38
C THR A 67 -9.88 17.17 28.93
N PRO A 68 -9.94 18.49 28.70
CA PRO A 68 -8.76 19.28 28.34
C PRO A 68 -7.65 19.21 29.39
N LYS A 69 -6.40 19.13 28.95
CA LYS A 69 -5.22 19.11 29.85
C LYS A 69 -4.90 20.48 30.46
N ASP A 70 -5.35 21.55 29.84
CA ASP A 70 -5.17 22.94 30.32
C ASP A 70 -6.12 23.31 31.46
N GLY A 71 -6.99 22.37 31.88
CA GLY A 71 -7.97 22.59 32.94
C GLY A 71 -9.24 23.32 32.48
N SER A 72 -9.39 23.61 31.18
CA SER A 72 -10.65 24.12 30.64
C SER A 72 -11.77 23.07 30.73
N GLY A 73 -13.02 23.53 30.61
CA GLY A 73 -14.21 22.70 30.89
C GLY A 73 -14.29 21.43 30.03
N ALA A 74 -14.60 20.30 30.67
CA ALA A 74 -14.83 19.04 29.98
C ALA A 74 -16.05 19.13 29.05
N LYS A 75 -15.99 18.38 27.95
CA LYS A 75 -17.09 18.25 26.99
C LYS A 75 -17.59 16.82 26.98
N GLU A 76 -18.91 16.65 26.97
CA GLU A 76 -19.55 15.33 26.86
C GLU A 76 -20.46 15.29 25.63
N TRP A 77 -20.54 14.11 25.02
CA TRP A 77 -21.47 13.81 23.94
C TRP A 77 -22.14 12.48 24.22
N GLU A 78 -23.47 12.46 24.24
CA GLU A 78 -24.21 11.21 24.18
C GLU A 78 -24.11 10.65 22.76
N VAL A 79 -23.69 9.38 22.64
CA VAL A 79 -23.57 8.70 21.35
C VAL A 79 -24.86 7.95 21.04
N TYR A 80 -25.33 7.14 21.98
CA TYR A 80 -26.54 6.34 21.81
C TYR A 80 -27.05 5.80 23.16
N ASN A 81 -28.38 5.68 23.28
CA ASN A 81 -29.03 4.98 24.39
C ASN A 81 -29.52 3.61 23.91
N PHE A 82 -28.84 2.54 24.32
CA PHE A 82 -29.13 1.18 23.93
C PHE A 82 -30.37 0.66 24.68
N PRO A 83 -31.45 0.26 23.99
CA PRO A 83 -32.60 -0.37 24.65
C PRO A 83 -32.37 -1.86 24.97
N ALA A 84 -31.36 -2.48 24.36
CA ALA A 84 -31.00 -3.89 24.51
C ALA A 84 -29.51 -4.09 24.17
N GLY A 85 -29.07 -5.31 23.90
CA GLY A 85 -27.68 -5.59 23.53
C GLY A 85 -27.24 -4.93 22.21
N GLY A 86 -25.93 -4.73 22.04
CA GLY A 86 -25.35 -4.03 20.91
C GLY A 86 -23.82 -4.01 20.94
N VAL A 87 -23.21 -3.06 20.21
CA VAL A 87 -21.75 -2.84 20.19
C VAL A 87 -21.46 -1.34 20.15
N GLY A 88 -20.35 -0.93 20.76
CA GLY A 88 -19.89 0.45 20.76
C GLY A 88 -18.39 0.52 20.45
N MET A 89 -17.95 1.64 19.87
CA MET A 89 -16.52 1.92 19.67
C MET A 89 -16.21 3.41 19.70
N GLY A 90 -14.95 3.73 20.02
CA GLY A 90 -14.35 5.05 19.85
C GLY A 90 -13.00 4.95 19.14
N MET A 91 -12.70 5.91 18.28
CA MET A 91 -11.45 5.98 17.53
C MET A 91 -10.92 7.42 17.45
N TYR A 92 -9.65 7.57 17.10
CA TYR A 92 -9.00 8.88 17.03
C TYR A 92 -7.93 8.93 15.93
N ASN A 93 -7.57 10.16 15.56
CA ASN A 93 -6.34 10.45 14.84
C ASN A 93 -5.74 11.76 15.38
N THR A 94 -4.54 12.14 14.89
CA THR A 94 -3.85 13.36 15.32
C THR A 94 -3.46 14.22 14.12
N ASP A 95 -3.56 15.54 14.27
CA ASP A 95 -3.17 16.49 13.24
C ASP A 95 -1.71 16.27 12.79
N GLU A 96 -0.79 16.05 13.73
CA GLU A 96 0.61 15.73 13.44
C GLU A 96 0.74 14.52 12.49
N SER A 97 0.00 13.44 12.75
CA SER A 97 0.06 12.24 11.92
C SER A 97 -0.54 12.47 10.54
N ILE A 98 -1.65 13.23 10.46
CA ILE A 98 -2.30 13.57 9.19
C ILE A 98 -1.40 14.49 8.35
N SER A 99 -0.75 15.48 8.97
CA SER A 99 0.20 16.37 8.31
C SER A 99 1.40 15.60 7.77
N GLY A 100 1.99 14.70 8.56
CA GLY A 100 3.07 13.83 8.08
C GLY A 100 2.66 12.97 6.90
N PHE A 101 1.45 12.37 6.95
CA PHE A 101 0.87 11.62 5.85
C PHE A 101 0.68 12.47 4.57
N ALA A 102 0.17 13.69 4.71
CA ALA A 102 0.00 14.61 3.59
C ALA A 102 1.35 14.97 2.94
N HIS A 103 2.35 15.34 3.73
CA HIS A 103 3.69 15.66 3.25
C HIS A 103 4.30 14.49 2.45
N SER A 104 4.25 13.27 2.98
CA SER A 104 4.73 12.07 2.27
C SER A 104 4.01 11.88 0.93
N CYS A 105 2.68 12.01 0.90
CA CYS A 105 1.89 11.84 -0.33
C CYS A 105 2.22 12.88 -1.40
N PHE A 106 2.35 14.16 -1.02
CA PHE A 106 2.71 15.22 -1.97
C PHE A 106 4.13 15.05 -2.52
N GLN A 107 5.11 14.75 -1.65
CA GLN A 107 6.50 14.50 -2.06
C GLN A 107 6.59 13.30 -3.02
N TYR A 108 5.90 12.20 -2.70
CA TYR A 108 5.89 11.01 -3.54
C TYR A 108 5.24 11.27 -4.91
N ALA A 109 4.13 12.01 -4.95
CA ALA A 109 3.48 12.41 -6.20
C ALA A 109 4.38 13.29 -7.09
N ILE A 110 5.10 14.25 -6.51
CA ILE A 110 6.10 15.07 -7.24
C ILE A 110 7.24 14.20 -7.79
N GLN A 111 7.78 13.28 -6.98
CA GLN A 111 8.83 12.36 -7.40
C GLN A 111 8.40 11.53 -8.61
N LYS A 112 7.16 11.02 -8.60
CA LYS A 112 6.57 10.24 -9.70
C LYS A 112 6.12 11.12 -10.87
N LYS A 113 6.02 12.43 -10.68
CA LYS A 113 5.37 13.39 -11.59
C LYS A 113 3.96 12.95 -11.95
N TRP A 114 3.21 12.50 -10.94
CA TRP A 114 1.83 12.02 -11.09
C TRP A 114 0.86 12.88 -10.28
N PRO A 115 -0.41 13.02 -10.71
CA PRO A 115 -1.43 13.67 -9.90
C PRO A 115 -1.72 12.88 -8.62
N LEU A 116 -2.21 13.59 -7.60
CA LEU A 116 -2.53 13.05 -6.29
C LEU A 116 -4.02 13.20 -6.00
N TYR A 117 -4.65 12.12 -5.56
CA TYR A 117 -6.02 12.13 -5.04
C TYR A 117 -6.03 11.74 -3.57
N MET A 118 -6.82 12.41 -2.75
CA MET A 118 -7.07 12.00 -1.36
C MET A 118 -8.57 11.74 -1.16
N SER A 119 -8.91 10.57 -0.62
CA SER A 119 -10.30 10.15 -0.46
C SER A 119 -10.77 10.10 0.99
N THR A 120 -11.99 10.60 1.23
CA THR A 120 -12.64 10.54 2.55
C THR A 120 -14.15 10.32 2.44
N LYS A 121 -14.85 10.24 3.56
CA LYS A 121 -16.31 10.36 3.66
C LYS A 121 -16.75 11.61 4.47
N ASN A 122 -16.14 12.76 4.20
CA ASN A 122 -16.41 14.03 4.92
C ASN A 122 -17.85 14.56 4.80
N THR A 123 -18.66 14.08 3.87
CA THR A 123 -20.10 14.39 3.84
C THR A 123 -20.84 13.79 5.04
N ILE A 124 -20.37 12.66 5.56
CA ILE A 124 -20.91 11.96 6.73
C ILE A 124 -20.10 12.33 7.97
N LEU A 125 -18.79 12.11 7.96
CA LEU A 125 -17.89 12.42 9.08
C LEU A 125 -17.36 13.86 8.96
N LYS A 126 -18.26 14.84 9.09
CA LYS A 126 -17.97 16.26 8.79
C LYS A 126 -16.76 16.82 9.54
N ALA A 127 -16.63 16.51 10.83
CA ALA A 127 -15.48 16.94 11.63
C ALA A 127 -14.25 16.05 11.37
N TYR A 128 -14.38 14.73 11.56
CA TYR A 128 -13.26 13.79 11.53
C TYR A 128 -12.58 13.75 10.15
N ASP A 129 -13.36 13.50 9.09
CA ASP A 129 -12.83 13.42 7.72
C ASP A 129 -12.67 14.80 7.09
N GLY A 130 -13.42 15.80 7.57
CA GLY A 130 -13.17 17.20 7.25
C GLY A 130 -11.75 17.62 7.63
N ARG A 131 -11.26 17.20 8.80
CA ARG A 131 -9.90 17.53 9.25
C ARG A 131 -8.81 17.01 8.30
N PHE A 132 -8.98 15.80 7.76
CA PHE A 132 -8.08 15.28 6.72
C PHE A 132 -8.08 16.17 5.47
N LYS A 133 -9.27 16.52 4.97
CA LYS A 133 -9.42 17.38 3.80
C LYS A 133 -8.74 18.73 4.03
N ASP A 134 -9.01 19.36 5.17
CA ASP A 134 -8.53 20.70 5.48
C ASP A 134 -7.00 20.70 5.62
N ILE A 135 -6.41 19.76 6.36
CA ILE A 135 -4.94 19.64 6.51
C ILE A 135 -4.26 19.44 5.16
N PHE A 136 -4.77 18.56 4.31
CA PHE A 136 -4.19 18.33 2.99
C PHE A 136 -4.25 19.60 2.13
N GLN A 137 -5.36 20.34 2.17
CA GLN A 137 -5.53 21.59 1.42
C GLN A 137 -4.56 22.68 1.92
N GLU A 138 -4.50 22.89 3.24
CA GLU A 138 -3.58 23.85 3.88
C GLU A 138 -2.11 23.57 3.50
N ILE A 139 -1.69 22.30 3.55
CA ILE A 139 -0.33 21.89 3.21
C ILE A 139 -0.07 22.05 1.70
N PHE A 140 -1.03 21.68 0.85
CA PHE A 140 -0.90 21.83 -0.59
C PHE A 140 -0.65 23.28 -0.99
N ASP A 141 -1.53 24.19 -0.53
CA ASP A 141 -1.49 25.61 -0.88
C ASP A 141 -0.21 26.28 -0.37
N LYS A 142 0.26 25.89 0.82
CA LYS A 142 1.45 26.48 1.44
C LYS A 142 2.77 25.94 0.88
N HIS A 143 2.85 24.65 0.54
CA HIS A 143 4.14 23.99 0.30
C HIS A 143 4.32 23.38 -1.09
N TYR A 144 3.25 22.96 -1.77
CA TYR A 144 3.39 22.05 -2.91
C TYR A 144 2.76 22.55 -4.20
N LYS A 145 1.82 23.50 -4.15
CA LYS A 145 1.11 23.98 -5.33
C LYS A 145 2.05 24.42 -6.46
N THR A 146 3.10 25.19 -6.15
CA THR A 146 4.08 25.67 -7.14
C THR A 146 4.80 24.53 -7.85
N ASP A 147 5.24 23.50 -7.12
CA ASP A 147 5.94 22.36 -7.71
C ASP A 147 5.00 21.44 -8.49
N PHE A 148 3.74 21.31 -8.05
CA PHE A 148 2.70 20.61 -8.80
C PHE A 148 2.42 21.30 -10.14
N ASP A 149 2.23 22.62 -10.12
CA ASP A 149 2.00 23.44 -11.32
C ASP A 149 3.20 23.32 -12.29
N LYS A 150 4.43 23.38 -11.77
CA LYS A 150 5.67 23.21 -12.56
C LYS A 150 5.76 21.84 -13.25
N ASN A 151 5.31 20.77 -12.57
CA ASN A 151 5.32 19.42 -13.11
C ASN A 151 4.04 19.06 -13.90
N LYS A 152 3.10 20.00 -14.05
CA LYS A 152 1.82 19.81 -14.75
C LYS A 152 0.97 18.68 -14.16
N ILE A 153 0.97 18.59 -12.83
CA ILE A 153 0.17 17.64 -12.04
C ILE A 153 -0.74 18.41 -11.08
N TRP A 154 -1.76 17.75 -10.54
CA TRP A 154 -2.74 18.37 -9.64
C TRP A 154 -2.96 17.54 -8.38
N TYR A 155 -3.51 18.19 -7.36
CA TYR A 155 -4.07 17.55 -6.18
C TYR A 155 -5.58 17.73 -6.17
N GLU A 156 -6.31 16.68 -5.80
CA GLU A 156 -7.75 16.76 -5.65
C GLU A 156 -8.27 15.90 -4.49
N HIS A 157 -9.17 16.45 -3.68
CA HIS A 157 -9.96 15.70 -2.72
C HIS A 157 -11.19 15.09 -3.39
N ARG A 158 -11.49 13.82 -3.10
CA ARG A 158 -12.71 13.16 -3.56
C ARG A 158 -13.44 12.43 -2.43
N LEU A 159 -14.73 12.25 -2.60
CA LEU A 159 -15.48 11.30 -1.78
C LEU A 159 -15.06 9.87 -2.16
N ILE A 160 -14.91 8.99 -1.17
CA ILE A 160 -14.39 7.63 -1.38
C ILE A 160 -15.21 6.82 -2.39
N ASP A 161 -16.53 6.98 -2.39
CA ASP A 161 -17.46 6.34 -3.34
C ASP A 161 -17.28 6.81 -4.78
N ASP A 162 -17.04 8.11 -4.98
CA ASP A 162 -16.71 8.64 -6.30
C ASP A 162 -15.29 8.22 -6.73
N MET A 163 -14.33 8.23 -5.79
CA MET A 163 -12.95 7.87 -6.07
C MET A 163 -12.83 6.41 -6.55
N VAL A 164 -13.47 5.44 -5.88
CA VAL A 164 -13.42 4.04 -6.33
C VAL A 164 -14.02 3.85 -7.73
N ALA A 165 -15.10 4.58 -8.05
CA ALA A 165 -15.71 4.54 -9.37
C ALA A 165 -14.80 5.17 -10.44
N GLN A 166 -14.15 6.29 -10.12
CA GLN A 166 -13.17 6.92 -11.00
C GLN A 166 -11.96 6.01 -11.24
N VAL A 167 -11.43 5.36 -10.20
CA VAL A 167 -10.30 4.43 -10.29
C VAL A 167 -10.61 3.31 -11.31
N LEU A 168 -11.79 2.68 -11.20
CA LEU A 168 -12.22 1.61 -12.12
C LEU A 168 -12.31 2.07 -13.59
N LYS A 169 -12.70 3.32 -13.83
CA LYS A 169 -12.84 3.90 -15.19
C LYS A 169 -11.55 4.52 -15.72
N SER A 170 -10.56 4.74 -14.86
CA SER A 170 -9.31 5.41 -15.21
C SER A 170 -8.37 4.52 -16.01
N SER A 171 -7.29 5.12 -16.51
CA SER A 171 -6.15 4.38 -17.09
C SER A 171 -4.98 4.18 -16.12
N GLY A 172 -5.18 4.51 -14.83
CA GLY A 172 -4.11 4.57 -13.82
C GLY A 172 -3.21 5.79 -13.95
N GLY A 173 -2.01 5.74 -13.34
CA GLY A 173 -0.98 6.78 -13.42
C GLY A 173 -1.18 7.93 -12.44
N PHE A 174 -1.59 7.62 -11.21
CA PHE A 174 -1.79 8.58 -10.14
C PHE A 174 -1.43 7.98 -8.78
N VAL A 175 -1.20 8.86 -7.81
CA VAL A 175 -1.08 8.49 -6.39
C VAL A 175 -2.44 8.69 -5.73
N TRP A 176 -2.85 7.72 -4.92
CA TRP A 176 -4.10 7.74 -4.18
C TRP A 176 -3.81 7.64 -2.67
N ALA A 177 -3.93 8.77 -1.99
CA ALA A 177 -3.86 8.87 -0.55
C ALA A 177 -5.16 8.34 0.08
N CYS A 178 -5.05 7.23 0.80
CA CYS A 178 -6.16 6.59 1.48
C CYS A 178 -5.98 6.70 3.01
N LYS A 179 -7.10 6.92 3.70
CA LYS A 179 -7.18 6.69 5.16
C LYS A 179 -6.82 5.25 5.51
N ASN A 180 -6.57 4.97 6.78
CA ASN A 180 -5.99 3.71 7.21
C ASN A 180 -6.78 2.49 6.72
N TYR A 181 -8.10 2.50 6.94
CA TYR A 181 -8.99 1.40 6.55
C TYR A 181 -9.14 1.29 5.04
N ASP A 182 -9.39 2.40 4.36
CA ASP A 182 -9.56 2.42 2.90
C ASP A 182 -8.28 1.93 2.20
N GLY A 183 -7.11 2.33 2.69
CA GLY A 183 -5.82 1.93 2.11
C GLY A 183 -5.55 0.44 2.29
N ASP A 184 -6.04 -0.18 3.36
CA ASP A 184 -5.94 -1.62 3.56
C ASP A 184 -6.77 -2.36 2.49
N VAL A 185 -8.08 -2.10 2.46
CA VAL A 185 -9.03 -2.77 1.56
C VAL A 185 -8.69 -2.53 0.08
N GLN A 186 -8.45 -1.27 -0.30
CA GLN A 186 -8.27 -0.91 -1.71
C GLN A 186 -6.92 -1.38 -2.26
N SER A 187 -5.89 -1.52 -1.41
CA SER A 187 -4.60 -2.05 -1.85
C SER A 187 -4.66 -3.53 -2.24
N ASP A 188 -5.48 -4.34 -1.56
CA ASP A 188 -5.70 -5.73 -1.93
C ASP A 188 -6.47 -5.84 -3.26
N ILE A 189 -7.47 -4.98 -3.47
CA ILE A 189 -8.20 -4.88 -4.74
C ILE A 189 -7.26 -4.51 -5.88
N LEU A 190 -6.40 -3.50 -5.70
CA LEU A 190 -5.42 -3.12 -6.72
C LEU A 190 -4.44 -4.26 -6.98
N ALA A 191 -3.90 -4.91 -5.96
CA ALA A 191 -2.95 -6.00 -6.14
C ALA A 191 -3.55 -7.15 -6.96
N GLN A 192 -4.79 -7.54 -6.65
CA GLN A 192 -5.49 -8.57 -7.41
C GLN A 192 -5.86 -8.10 -8.83
N GLY A 193 -6.25 -6.83 -8.99
CA GLY A 193 -6.62 -6.25 -10.28
C GLY A 193 -5.44 -6.08 -11.23
N PHE A 194 -4.22 -5.93 -10.70
CA PHE A 194 -2.97 -5.93 -11.45
C PHE A 194 -2.34 -7.33 -11.64
N GLY A 195 -3.02 -8.39 -11.19
CA GLY A 195 -2.68 -9.78 -11.48
C GLY A 195 -2.53 -10.63 -10.22
N SER A 196 -1.55 -10.30 -9.38
CA SER A 196 -1.20 -11.09 -8.19
C SER A 196 -0.66 -10.22 -7.06
N LEU A 197 -0.92 -10.62 -5.81
CA LEU A 197 -0.26 -10.06 -4.62
C LEU A 197 1.27 -10.20 -4.68
N GLY A 198 1.79 -11.19 -5.42
CA GLY A 198 3.24 -11.35 -5.67
C GLY A 198 3.84 -10.29 -6.59
N LEU A 199 3.02 -9.45 -7.21
CA LEU A 199 3.40 -8.32 -8.05
C LEU A 199 3.01 -6.98 -7.41
N MET A 200 3.11 -6.86 -6.09
CA MET A 200 2.83 -5.61 -5.37
C MET A 200 3.97 -5.30 -4.40
N THR A 201 4.56 -4.12 -4.56
CA THR A 201 5.56 -3.57 -3.64
C THR A 201 4.89 -2.89 -2.45
N SER A 202 5.58 -2.78 -1.32
CA SER A 202 5.13 -2.02 -0.16
C SER A 202 6.33 -1.29 0.45
N VAL A 203 6.29 0.04 0.47
CA VAL A 203 7.37 0.87 1.02
C VAL A 203 6.78 1.86 2.00
N LEU A 204 7.13 1.75 3.27
CA LEU A 204 6.93 2.81 4.24
C LEU A 204 7.92 3.94 3.98
N VAL A 205 7.40 5.15 3.84
CA VAL A 205 8.20 6.37 3.70
C VAL A 205 7.89 7.30 4.87
N CYS A 206 8.93 7.67 5.61
CA CYS A 206 8.83 8.64 6.69
C CYS A 206 8.74 10.08 6.14
N PRO A 207 8.16 11.02 6.91
CA PRO A 207 8.01 12.42 6.48
C PRO A 207 9.34 13.19 6.40
N ASP A 208 10.43 12.64 6.94
CA ASP A 208 11.79 13.21 6.84
C ASP A 208 12.37 13.15 5.41
N GLY A 209 11.70 12.44 4.49
CA GLY A 209 12.17 12.22 3.12
C GLY A 209 13.43 11.35 3.02
N LYS A 210 13.83 10.67 4.10
CA LYS A 210 15.09 9.94 4.22
C LYS A 210 14.91 8.51 4.72
N THR A 211 14.03 8.27 5.67
CA THR A 211 13.86 6.95 6.29
C THR A 211 12.81 6.15 5.54
N ILE A 212 13.14 4.91 5.15
CA ILE A 212 12.19 3.98 4.54
C ILE A 212 12.27 2.60 5.16
N GLU A 213 11.19 1.84 5.04
CA GLU A 213 11.14 0.40 5.27
C GLU A 213 10.44 -0.24 4.07
N ALA A 214 11.05 -1.27 3.48
CA ALA A 214 10.54 -1.92 2.27
C ALA A 214 10.21 -3.38 2.55
N GLU A 215 8.98 -3.79 2.21
CA GLU A 215 8.45 -5.13 2.39
C GLU A 215 7.65 -5.58 1.15
N ALA A 216 7.34 -6.87 1.08
CA ALA A 216 6.30 -7.35 0.16
C ALA A 216 4.92 -6.97 0.71
N ALA A 217 3.94 -6.70 -0.15
CA ALA A 217 2.59 -6.37 0.32
C ALA A 217 1.83 -7.57 0.92
N HIS A 218 2.25 -8.80 0.60
CA HIS A 218 1.63 -10.04 1.05
C HIS A 218 2.19 -10.55 2.39
N GLY A 219 1.42 -11.41 3.07
CA GLY A 219 1.87 -12.11 4.29
C GLY A 219 2.80 -13.30 4.01
N THR A 220 2.94 -14.19 5.00
CA THR A 220 3.87 -15.35 4.98
C THR A 220 3.44 -16.52 4.08
N VAL A 221 2.33 -16.38 3.35
CA VAL A 221 1.81 -17.40 2.43
C VAL A 221 1.66 -18.78 3.09
N THR A 222 1.11 -18.82 4.31
CA THR A 222 1.03 -20.02 5.18
C THR A 222 0.48 -21.26 4.48
N ARG A 223 -0.51 -21.09 3.58
CA ARG A 223 -1.07 -22.20 2.80
C ARG A 223 -0.01 -22.92 1.97
N HIS A 224 0.90 -22.20 1.32
CA HIS A 224 1.99 -22.78 0.55
C HIS A 224 3.04 -23.41 1.48
N TYR A 225 3.34 -22.74 2.61
CA TYR A 225 4.25 -23.28 3.60
C TYR A 225 3.80 -24.64 4.17
N ARG A 226 2.48 -24.86 4.33
CA ARG A 226 1.94 -26.17 4.75
C ARG A 226 2.16 -27.28 3.73
N GLU A 227 2.17 -26.97 2.43
CA GLU A 227 2.51 -27.96 1.40
C GLU A 227 4.03 -28.22 1.37
N HIS A 228 4.84 -27.17 1.53
CA HIS A 228 6.30 -27.31 1.70
C HIS A 228 6.66 -28.22 2.88
N GLN A 229 6.01 -28.07 4.04
CA GLN A 229 6.23 -28.94 5.21
C GLN A 229 5.92 -30.42 4.95
N LYS A 230 5.08 -30.74 3.95
CA LYS A 230 4.77 -32.10 3.53
C LYS A 230 5.71 -32.62 2.45
N GLY A 231 6.74 -31.86 2.06
CA GLY A 231 7.62 -32.17 0.93
C GLY A 231 6.92 -32.08 -0.43
N ARG A 232 5.76 -31.39 -0.52
CA ARG A 232 5.02 -31.24 -1.78
C ARG A 232 5.50 -30.00 -2.55
N PRO A 233 5.43 -30.02 -3.90
CA PRO A 233 5.82 -28.87 -4.71
C PRO A 233 5.03 -27.60 -4.37
N THR A 234 5.73 -26.46 -4.33
CA THR A 234 5.14 -25.12 -4.17
C THR A 234 5.51 -24.24 -5.35
N SER A 235 4.65 -23.29 -5.70
CA SER A 235 4.94 -22.25 -6.68
C SER A 235 4.51 -20.90 -6.08
N THR A 236 5.36 -20.38 -5.20
CA THR A 236 5.17 -19.08 -4.54
C THR A 236 5.95 -18.03 -5.31
N ASN A 237 5.31 -16.94 -5.68
CA ASN A 237 5.93 -15.83 -6.40
C ASN A 237 6.91 -15.05 -5.49
N PRO A 238 8.21 -15.00 -5.81
CA PRO A 238 9.20 -14.29 -5.00
C PRO A 238 9.39 -12.82 -5.40
N ILE A 239 8.76 -12.34 -6.47
CA ILE A 239 9.09 -11.04 -7.09
C ILE A 239 8.90 -9.88 -6.11
N ALA A 240 7.76 -9.78 -5.42
CA ALA A 240 7.54 -8.75 -4.40
C ALA A 240 8.59 -8.77 -3.28
N SER A 241 9.07 -9.96 -2.88
CA SER A 241 10.12 -10.10 -1.87
C SER A 241 11.49 -9.67 -2.41
N ILE A 242 11.80 -9.95 -3.68
CA ILE A 242 12.99 -9.44 -4.36
C ILE A 242 12.93 -7.91 -4.46
N PHE A 243 11.75 -7.36 -4.80
CA PHE A 243 11.57 -5.91 -4.90
C PHE A 243 11.71 -5.21 -3.55
N ALA A 244 11.36 -5.85 -2.43
CA ALA A 244 11.65 -5.29 -1.11
C ALA A 244 13.17 -5.06 -0.91
N TRP A 245 13.99 -6.04 -1.32
CA TRP A 245 15.45 -5.88 -1.32
C TRP A 245 15.92 -4.78 -2.26
N THR A 246 15.50 -4.79 -3.53
CA THR A 246 15.96 -3.81 -4.52
C THR A 246 15.57 -2.40 -4.14
N ARG A 247 14.37 -2.18 -3.59
CA ARG A 247 13.93 -0.84 -3.13
C ARG A 247 14.78 -0.34 -1.97
N GLY A 248 15.11 -1.20 -1.01
CA GLY A 248 16.04 -0.87 0.07
C GLY A 248 17.45 -0.51 -0.44
N LEU A 249 17.99 -1.31 -1.36
CA LEU A 249 19.32 -1.09 -1.95
C LEU A 249 19.37 0.16 -2.83
N GLU A 250 18.36 0.39 -3.66
CA GLU A 250 18.26 1.57 -4.50
C GLU A 250 18.20 2.85 -3.64
N HIS A 251 17.44 2.82 -2.55
CA HIS A 251 17.37 3.93 -1.60
C HIS A 251 18.69 4.16 -0.87
N ARG A 252 19.35 3.09 -0.40
CA ARG A 252 20.71 3.18 0.18
C ARG A 252 21.69 3.80 -0.81
N GLY A 253 21.66 3.37 -2.07
CA GLY A 253 22.48 3.92 -3.14
C GLY A 253 22.20 5.41 -3.40
N LYS A 254 20.94 5.84 -3.35
CA LYS A 254 20.57 7.27 -3.44
C LYS A 254 21.14 8.09 -2.30
N LEU A 255 21.03 7.60 -1.06
CA LEU A 255 21.57 8.28 0.12
C LEU A 255 23.09 8.40 0.09
N ASP A 256 23.79 7.42 -0.49
CA ASP A 256 25.26 7.38 -0.57
C ASP A 256 25.84 7.98 -1.85
N GLY A 257 25.01 8.33 -2.84
CA GLY A 257 25.46 8.66 -4.18
C GLY A 257 26.11 7.47 -4.93
N ASN A 258 25.86 6.24 -4.50
CA ASN A 258 26.43 5.03 -5.09
C ASN A 258 25.61 4.57 -6.31
N GLN A 259 26.06 4.97 -7.50
CA GLN A 259 25.40 4.65 -8.76
C GLN A 259 25.46 3.17 -9.14
N ASP A 260 26.50 2.43 -8.72
CA ASP A 260 26.60 0.99 -9.00
C ASP A 260 25.52 0.21 -8.28
N LEU A 261 25.27 0.56 -7.02
CA LEU A 261 24.22 -0.08 -6.23
C LEU A 261 22.83 0.23 -6.79
N ILE A 262 22.59 1.47 -7.23
CA ILE A 262 21.34 1.86 -7.89
C ILE A 262 21.14 1.04 -9.18
N ARG A 263 22.17 0.95 -10.03
CA ARG A 263 22.14 0.18 -11.28
C ARG A 263 21.90 -1.31 -11.04
N PHE A 264 22.54 -1.89 -10.03
CA PHE A 264 22.31 -3.28 -9.65
C PHE A 264 20.84 -3.53 -9.26
N ALA A 265 20.29 -2.69 -8.38
CA ALA A 265 18.89 -2.81 -7.95
C ALA A 265 17.92 -2.73 -9.15
N GLN A 266 18.12 -1.76 -10.04
CA GLN A 266 17.32 -1.58 -11.26
C GLN A 266 17.46 -2.76 -12.24
N THR A 267 18.66 -3.34 -12.34
CA THR A 267 18.94 -4.50 -13.19
C THR A 267 18.19 -5.73 -12.69
N LEU A 268 18.20 -5.98 -11.38
CA LEU A 268 17.47 -7.11 -10.79
C LEU A 268 15.95 -6.96 -10.93
N GLU A 269 15.40 -5.75 -10.74
CA GLU A 269 13.98 -5.48 -11.01
C GLU A 269 13.61 -5.77 -12.47
N LYS A 270 14.44 -5.30 -13.40
CA LYS A 270 14.26 -5.54 -14.84
C LYS A 270 14.31 -7.03 -15.17
N VAL A 271 15.28 -7.76 -14.63
CA VAL A 271 15.41 -9.22 -14.81
C VAL A 271 14.14 -9.95 -14.36
N CYS A 272 13.54 -9.56 -13.23
CA CYS A 272 12.30 -10.17 -12.77
C CYS A 272 11.14 -9.98 -13.78
N VAL A 273 10.95 -8.75 -14.24
CA VAL A 273 9.89 -8.42 -15.22
C VAL A 273 10.15 -9.15 -16.54
N GLU A 274 11.36 -9.08 -17.09
CA GLU A 274 11.71 -9.71 -18.35
C GLU A 274 11.61 -11.26 -18.29
N THR A 275 11.89 -11.86 -17.13
CA THR A 275 11.72 -13.31 -16.94
C THR A 275 10.25 -13.73 -17.04
N VAL A 276 9.34 -12.95 -16.43
CA VAL A 276 7.91 -13.19 -16.56
C VAL A 276 7.46 -12.95 -18.01
N GLU A 277 7.92 -11.86 -18.62
CA GLU A 277 7.58 -11.51 -20.01
C GLU A 277 8.11 -12.54 -21.03
N SER A 278 9.19 -13.27 -20.72
CA SER A 278 9.70 -14.37 -21.55
C SER A 278 8.91 -15.67 -21.40
N GLY A 279 7.89 -15.71 -20.53
CA GLY A 279 7.03 -16.86 -20.30
C GLY A 279 7.41 -17.73 -19.10
N ALA A 280 8.54 -17.48 -18.44
CA ALA A 280 8.91 -18.19 -17.22
C ALA A 280 8.24 -17.52 -16.02
N MET A 281 7.32 -18.19 -15.34
CA MET A 281 6.54 -17.58 -14.25
C MET A 281 6.03 -18.61 -13.24
N THR A 282 5.56 -18.12 -12.10
CA THR A 282 4.92 -18.93 -11.05
C THR A 282 3.43 -19.14 -11.31
N LYS A 283 2.83 -20.08 -10.57
CA LYS A 283 1.46 -20.57 -10.78
C LYS A 283 0.39 -19.48 -10.70
N ASP A 284 0.57 -18.51 -9.81
CA ASP A 284 -0.32 -17.35 -9.69
C ASP A 284 -0.40 -16.56 -10.99
N LEU A 285 0.75 -16.29 -11.62
CA LEU A 285 0.86 -15.52 -12.85
C LEU A 285 0.34 -16.28 -14.06
N ALA A 286 0.69 -17.57 -14.17
CA ALA A 286 0.14 -18.44 -15.20
C ALA A 286 -1.39 -18.54 -15.08
N GLY A 287 -1.92 -18.52 -13.85
CA GLY A 287 -3.34 -18.49 -13.57
C GLY A 287 -4.04 -17.25 -14.13
N CYS A 288 -3.38 -16.08 -14.14
CA CYS A 288 -3.91 -14.85 -14.75
C CYS A 288 -4.04 -14.97 -16.28
N ILE A 289 -3.18 -15.75 -16.94
CA ILE A 289 -3.16 -15.91 -18.40
C ILE A 289 -4.11 -17.03 -18.85
N HIS A 290 -4.06 -18.19 -18.19
CA HIS A 290 -4.70 -19.41 -18.67
C HIS A 290 -5.90 -19.86 -17.84
N GLY A 291 -6.14 -19.23 -16.68
CA GLY A 291 -7.10 -19.69 -15.68
C GLY A 291 -6.51 -20.79 -14.78
N LEU A 292 -6.69 -20.65 -13.46
CA LEU A 292 -6.06 -21.53 -12.45
C LEU A 292 -6.42 -23.03 -12.59
N SER A 293 -7.55 -23.37 -13.20
CA SER A 293 -7.96 -24.76 -13.47
C SER A 293 -7.19 -25.41 -14.61
N ASN A 294 -6.57 -24.61 -15.48
CA ASN A 294 -5.99 -25.09 -16.75
C ASN A 294 -4.47 -25.16 -16.73
N VAL A 295 -3.82 -24.64 -15.67
CA VAL A 295 -2.36 -24.56 -15.58
C VAL A 295 -1.73 -25.85 -15.06
N LYS A 296 -0.59 -26.21 -15.64
CA LYS A 296 0.20 -27.40 -15.28
C LYS A 296 1.66 -27.03 -15.01
N LEU A 297 2.26 -27.67 -14.01
CA LEU A 297 3.67 -27.48 -13.63
C LEU A 297 4.56 -27.92 -14.81
N ASN A 298 5.60 -27.14 -15.12
CA ASN A 298 6.56 -27.32 -16.21
C ASN A 298 5.99 -27.18 -17.63
N GLU A 299 4.70 -26.89 -17.78
CA GLU A 299 4.09 -26.52 -19.06
C GLU A 299 3.76 -25.03 -19.09
N HIS A 300 3.11 -24.54 -18.02
CA HIS A 300 2.64 -23.15 -17.93
C HIS A 300 3.36 -22.36 -16.82
N PHE A 301 3.88 -23.04 -15.81
CA PHE A 301 4.53 -22.39 -14.67
C PHE A 301 5.65 -23.25 -14.07
N LEU A 302 6.54 -22.60 -13.33
CA LEU A 302 7.66 -23.20 -12.61
C LEU A 302 7.35 -23.33 -11.11
N ASN A 303 8.01 -24.29 -10.45
CA ASN A 303 7.99 -24.36 -8.99
C ASN A 303 8.82 -23.18 -8.40
N THR A 304 8.78 -23.03 -7.07
CA THR A 304 9.42 -21.90 -6.37
C THR A 304 10.94 -21.87 -6.59
N THR A 305 11.61 -23.03 -6.49
CA THR A 305 13.06 -23.16 -6.65
C THR A 305 13.47 -22.93 -8.10
N ASP A 306 12.81 -23.59 -9.05
CA ASP A 306 13.14 -23.48 -10.47
C ASP A 306 12.96 -22.03 -10.97
N PHE A 307 11.94 -21.34 -10.48
CA PHE A 307 11.73 -19.92 -10.81
C PHE A 307 12.82 -19.02 -10.22
N LEU A 308 13.23 -19.24 -8.96
CA LEU A 308 14.36 -18.52 -8.35
C LEU A 308 15.67 -18.79 -9.09
N ASP A 309 15.94 -20.03 -9.49
CA ASP A 309 17.12 -20.41 -10.26
C ASP A 309 17.11 -19.78 -11.67
N THR A 310 15.93 -19.64 -12.26
CA THR A 310 15.75 -18.92 -13.52
C THR A 310 16.10 -17.44 -13.35
N ILE A 311 15.61 -16.78 -12.30
CA ILE A 311 15.96 -15.38 -11.98
C ILE A 311 17.47 -15.24 -11.75
N LYS A 312 18.07 -16.12 -10.96
CA LYS A 312 19.51 -16.13 -10.70
C LYS A 312 20.30 -16.24 -12.01
N SER A 313 19.98 -17.22 -12.84
CA SER A 313 20.65 -17.45 -14.13
C SER A 313 20.51 -16.25 -15.06
N ASN A 314 19.33 -15.62 -15.09
CA ASN A 314 19.07 -14.44 -15.91
C ASN A 314 19.86 -13.21 -15.39
N LEU A 315 19.97 -13.05 -14.07
CA LEU A 315 20.78 -12.00 -13.45
C LEU A 315 22.28 -12.20 -13.74
N ASP A 316 22.81 -13.42 -13.58
CA ASP A 316 24.21 -13.74 -13.87
C ASP A 316 24.57 -13.38 -15.32
N ARG A 317 23.66 -13.67 -16.27
CA ARG A 317 23.84 -13.27 -17.68
C ARG A 317 23.73 -11.76 -17.91
N ALA A 318 22.90 -11.06 -17.15
CA ALA A 318 22.77 -9.60 -17.26
C ALA A 318 24.02 -8.88 -16.73
N LEU A 319 24.56 -9.34 -15.60
CA LEU A 319 25.78 -8.78 -15.00
C LEU A 319 27.05 -9.17 -15.75
N GLY A 320 27.11 -10.37 -16.35
CA GLY A 320 28.27 -10.78 -17.17
C GLY A 320 28.37 -10.09 -18.53
N LYS A 321 27.34 -9.32 -18.93
CA LYS A 321 27.33 -8.50 -20.15
C LYS A 321 27.66 -7.02 -19.89
N GLN A 322 27.77 -6.63 -18.61
CA GLN A 322 27.96 -5.26 -18.15
C GLN A 322 29.45 -4.96 -17.95
#